data_AF-A0A1B7P1Z8-F1
#
_entry.id   AF-A0A1B7P1Z8-F1
#
_cell.length_a   1.000
_cell.length_b   1.000
_cell.length_c   1.000
_cell.angle_alpha   90.00
_cell.angle_beta   90.00
_cell.angle_gamma   90.00
#
_symmetry.space_group_name_H-M   'P 1'
#
loop_
_entity.id
_entity.type
_entity.pdbx_description
1 polymer ?
#
loop_
_entity_poly.entity_id
_entity_poly.type
_entity_poly.pdbx_seq_one_letter_code
_entity_poly.pdbx_strand_id
1 'polypeptide(L)'
;MTLSITPKSRWQTLLHLDIIKERNKPKDPPKIPQKAPFFLPSTLSRPDSNPPSQLVPAAAAAADQSSHSAKPTPGERTRIAKLQRANDASIQTSQFTTLLHSASSSANQKTGSYEPFIEYFKSLPPAKADLEIRSLDPGLLSGKHDSNELVQFVKALTAHLRTKRDFELVNAWMAVFLRVHGDVVGDVSGQNDENGNDGDMEAESTRTALREALGEWKAEQEREGKRLAELVGYCRGIVGFLRSTR
;
A
#
# COMPACT_ATOMS: atom_id res chain seq x y z
N MET A 1 -15.60 -12.13 16.83
CA MET A 1 -14.62 -11.82 15.78
C MET A 1 -15.25 -12.13 14.44
N THR A 2 -15.29 -11.19 13.51
CA THR A 2 -15.92 -11.37 12.19
C THR A 2 -14.88 -11.42 11.08
N LEU A 3 -15.19 -12.18 10.04
CA LEU A 3 -14.48 -12.06 8.76
C LEU A 3 -15.03 -10.84 8.02
N SER A 4 -14.22 -10.25 7.14
CA SER A 4 -14.68 -9.17 6.28
C SER A 4 -15.69 -9.66 5.25
N ILE A 5 -16.56 -8.74 4.83
CA ILE A 5 -17.50 -8.97 3.71
C ILE A 5 -16.76 -8.92 2.36
N THR A 6 -15.47 -8.55 2.36
CA THR A 6 -14.66 -8.46 1.16
C THR A 6 -14.36 -9.87 0.59
N PRO A 7 -14.50 -10.08 -0.73
CA PRO A 7 -14.14 -11.34 -1.38
C PRO A 7 -12.73 -11.80 -1.01
N LYS A 8 -12.61 -13.09 -0.65
CA LYS A 8 -11.34 -13.70 -0.24
C LYS A 8 -10.22 -13.51 -1.26
N SER A 9 -10.58 -13.53 -2.54
CA SER A 9 -9.65 -13.30 -3.65
C SER A 9 -8.91 -11.97 -3.56
N ARG A 10 -9.51 -10.90 -3.01
CA ARG A 10 -8.87 -9.58 -2.94
C ARG A 10 -7.64 -9.58 -2.02
N TRP A 11 -7.79 -10.03 -0.78
CA TRP A 11 -6.66 -10.05 0.17
C TRP A 11 -5.67 -11.19 -0.12
N GLN A 12 -6.14 -12.31 -0.69
CA GLN A 12 -5.25 -13.37 -1.17
C GLN A 12 -4.38 -12.90 -2.35
N THR A 13 -4.94 -12.09 -3.25
CA THR A 13 -4.20 -11.47 -4.36
C THR A 13 -3.17 -10.48 -3.83
N LEU A 14 -3.50 -9.71 -2.79
CA LEU A 14 -2.56 -8.77 -2.18
C LEU A 14 -1.31 -9.48 -1.63
N LEU A 15 -1.48 -10.63 -0.97
CA LEU A 15 -0.37 -11.44 -0.44
C LEU A 15 0.56 -11.96 -1.54
N HIS A 16 0.01 -12.37 -2.68
CA HIS A 16 0.75 -13.04 -3.77
C HIS A 16 0.88 -12.16 -5.02
N LEU A 17 0.78 -10.84 -4.86
CA LEU A 17 0.63 -9.92 -5.98
C LEU A 17 1.83 -9.99 -6.95
N ASP A 18 3.04 -10.12 -6.40
CA ASP A 18 4.28 -10.20 -7.16
C ASP A 18 4.33 -11.46 -8.05
N ILE A 19 3.99 -12.62 -7.47
CA ILE A 19 3.92 -13.91 -8.19
C ILE A 19 2.85 -13.86 -9.28
N ILE A 20 1.70 -13.24 -9.00
CA ILE A 20 0.60 -13.11 -9.97
C ILE A 20 1.03 -12.19 -11.13
N LYS A 21 1.72 -11.09 -10.83
CA LYS A 21 2.28 -10.18 -11.84
C LYS A 21 3.28 -10.91 -12.72
N GLU A 22 4.21 -11.67 -12.13
CA GLU A 22 5.21 -12.46 -12.87
C GLU A 22 4.57 -13.49 -13.80
N ARG A 23 3.59 -14.25 -13.30
CA ARG A 23 2.85 -15.23 -14.10
C ARG A 23 2.07 -14.57 -15.25
N ASN A 24 1.50 -13.40 -15.01
CA ASN A 24 0.69 -12.68 -16.01
C ASN A 24 1.53 -11.88 -17.00
N LYS A 25 2.86 -11.78 -16.82
CA LYS A 25 3.74 -11.14 -17.83
C LYS A 25 3.63 -11.92 -19.15
N PRO A 26 3.39 -11.25 -20.29
CA PRO A 26 3.39 -11.90 -21.59
C PRO A 26 4.72 -12.62 -21.84
N LYS A 27 4.65 -13.88 -22.32
CA LYS A 27 5.85 -14.71 -22.60
C LYS A 27 6.71 -14.12 -23.73
N ASP A 28 6.06 -13.60 -24.75
CA ASP A 28 6.73 -12.82 -25.79
C ASP A 28 6.55 -11.34 -25.45
N PRO A 29 7.64 -10.60 -25.14
CA PRO A 29 7.53 -9.18 -24.89
C PRO A 29 6.95 -8.49 -26.13
N PRO A 30 6.00 -7.57 -25.98
CA PRO A 30 5.45 -6.85 -27.11
C PRO A 30 6.58 -6.16 -27.88
N LYS A 31 6.62 -6.34 -29.20
CA LYS A 31 7.67 -5.79 -30.07
C LYS A 31 7.75 -4.28 -29.84
N ILE A 32 8.78 -3.83 -29.12
CA ILE A 32 8.98 -2.43 -28.78
C ILE A 32 9.18 -1.68 -30.09
N PRO A 33 8.29 -0.75 -30.48
CA PRO A 33 8.50 0.02 -31.69
C PRO A 33 9.77 0.89 -31.54
N GLN A 34 10.62 0.93 -32.56
CA GLN A 34 11.88 1.70 -32.55
C GLN A 34 11.69 3.22 -32.31
N LYS A 35 10.46 3.72 -32.48
CA LYS A 35 10.06 5.11 -32.21
C LYS A 35 8.87 5.13 -31.25
N ALA A 36 9.04 4.57 -30.06
CA ALA A 36 8.06 4.78 -29.00
C ALA A 36 8.13 6.26 -28.56
N PRO A 37 7.00 6.98 -28.50
CA PRO A 37 6.99 8.32 -27.92
C PRO A 37 7.39 8.20 -26.44
N PHE A 38 8.35 9.02 -26.00
CA PHE A 38 8.80 9.04 -24.60
C PHE A 38 7.64 9.31 -23.62
N PHE A 39 6.69 10.14 -24.04
CA PHE A 39 5.44 10.36 -23.32
C PHE A 39 4.31 9.60 -24.01
N LEU A 40 3.83 8.53 -23.37
CA LEU A 40 2.58 7.91 -23.77
C LEU A 40 1.44 8.91 -23.53
N PRO A 41 0.48 9.04 -24.46
CA PRO A 41 -0.71 9.84 -24.23
C PRO A 41 -1.47 9.27 -23.02
N SER A 42 -1.80 10.12 -22.06
CA SER A 42 -2.55 9.70 -20.87
C SER A 42 -3.91 9.16 -21.28
N THR A 43 -4.20 7.92 -20.88
CA THR A 43 -5.51 7.28 -21.06
C THR A 43 -6.51 7.67 -19.97
N LEU A 44 -6.19 8.65 -19.10
CA LEU A 44 -7.20 9.22 -18.20
C LEU A 44 -8.26 9.91 -19.06
N SER A 45 -9.41 9.25 -19.18
CA SER A 45 -10.59 9.79 -19.85
C SER A 45 -10.90 11.18 -19.31
N ARG A 46 -10.98 12.14 -20.23
CA ARG A 46 -11.54 13.47 -20.00
C ARG A 46 -12.96 13.30 -19.43
N PRO A 47 -13.36 14.01 -18.36
CA PRO A 47 -14.68 13.84 -17.75
C PRO A 47 -15.85 14.37 -18.61
N ASP A 48 -15.59 15.01 -19.77
CA ASP A 48 -16.60 15.77 -20.51
C ASP A 48 -16.94 15.22 -21.92
N SER A 49 -16.90 13.90 -22.12
CA SER A 49 -17.50 13.31 -23.32
C SER A 49 -17.96 11.88 -23.07
N ASN A 50 -19.25 11.64 -23.29
CA ASN A 50 -20.00 10.37 -23.18
C ASN A 50 -19.24 9.10 -23.61
N PRO A 51 -19.56 7.93 -23.01
CA PRO A 51 -18.87 6.67 -23.27
C PRO A 51 -19.26 6.10 -24.65
N PRO A 52 -18.39 5.30 -25.28
CA PRO A 52 -18.41 3.88 -24.94
C PRO A 52 -17.02 3.29 -24.69
N SER A 53 -17.05 2.30 -23.80
CA SER A 53 -16.12 1.16 -23.78
C SER A 53 -15.83 0.68 -25.21
N GLN A 54 -14.62 0.89 -25.70
CA GLN A 54 -14.04 0.07 -26.75
C GLN A 54 -12.52 0.25 -26.79
N LEU A 55 -11.83 -0.78 -26.31
CA LEU A 55 -10.47 -1.10 -26.72
C LEU A 55 -10.52 -1.43 -28.22
N VAL A 56 -10.35 -0.43 -29.08
CA VAL A 56 -10.05 -0.64 -30.50
C VAL A 56 -8.59 -0.25 -30.78
N PRO A 57 -7.79 -1.13 -31.40
CA PRO A 57 -6.48 -0.76 -31.90
C PRO A 57 -6.68 0.08 -33.16
N ALA A 58 -6.39 1.38 -33.07
CA ALA A 58 -6.38 2.26 -34.24
C ALA A 58 -5.19 1.87 -35.14
N ALA A 59 -5.45 0.99 -36.11
CA ALA A 59 -4.56 0.69 -37.20
C ALA A 59 -4.51 1.86 -38.20
N ALA A 60 -3.28 2.28 -38.49
CA ALA A 60 -2.76 2.96 -39.67
C ALA A 60 -3.74 3.41 -40.80
N ALA A 61 -3.81 4.73 -41.00
CA ALA A 61 -3.72 5.48 -42.28
C ALA A 61 -3.91 6.97 -41.94
N ALA A 62 -3.13 7.96 -42.40
CA ALA A 62 -2.31 8.07 -43.59
C ALA A 62 -1.03 8.88 -43.32
N ALA A 63 -0.03 8.62 -44.15
CA ALA A 63 1.29 9.22 -44.17
C ALA A 63 1.27 10.71 -44.59
N ASP A 64 2.15 11.52 -44.01
CA ASP A 64 3.14 12.23 -44.82
C ASP A 64 4.40 12.58 -44.00
N GLN A 65 5.50 12.68 -44.72
CA GLN A 65 6.89 12.66 -44.32
C GLN A 65 7.34 14.01 -43.76
N SER A 66 8.13 14.02 -42.69
CA SER A 66 9.35 14.83 -42.61
C SER A 66 10.10 14.56 -41.31
N SER A 67 11.30 14.03 -41.46
CA SER A 67 12.39 14.18 -40.50
C SER A 67 12.56 15.65 -40.16
N HIS A 68 12.41 16.03 -38.89
CA HIS A 68 13.21 17.08 -38.23
C HIS A 68 12.94 17.05 -36.72
N SER A 69 14.01 17.21 -35.94
CA SER A 69 13.98 17.47 -34.51
C SER A 69 13.06 18.66 -34.18
N ALA A 70 11.81 18.40 -33.82
CA ALA A 70 10.85 19.44 -33.50
C ALA A 70 10.73 19.58 -31.99
N LYS A 71 11.04 20.80 -31.52
CA LYS A 71 10.85 21.29 -30.16
C LYS A 71 9.47 20.86 -29.62
N PRO A 72 9.34 20.51 -28.32
CA PRO A 72 8.08 20.07 -27.75
C PRO A 72 7.01 21.13 -28.03
N THR A 73 5.85 20.66 -28.50
CA THR A 73 4.75 21.54 -28.87
C THR A 73 4.31 22.37 -27.65
N PRO A 74 3.80 23.61 -27.83
CA PRO A 74 3.39 24.46 -26.71
C PRO A 74 2.38 23.78 -25.77
N GLY A 75 1.55 22.88 -26.33
CA GLY A 75 0.60 22.05 -25.57
C GLY A 75 1.28 21.03 -24.67
N GLU A 76 2.35 20.35 -25.13
CA GLU A 76 3.11 19.39 -24.32
C GLU A 76 3.88 20.07 -23.20
N ARG A 77 4.53 21.22 -23.46
CA ARG A 77 5.22 22.00 -22.43
C ARG A 77 4.27 22.48 -21.33
N THR A 78 3.08 22.95 -21.71
CA THR A 78 2.06 23.40 -20.75
C THR A 78 1.48 22.24 -19.93
N ARG A 79 1.36 21.06 -20.52
CA ARG A 79 0.84 19.85 -19.86
C ARG A 79 1.88 19.25 -18.90
N ILE A 80 3.15 19.23 -19.28
CA ILE A 80 4.28 18.84 -18.42
C ILE A 80 4.43 19.83 -17.26
N ALA A 81 4.32 21.14 -17.50
CA ALA A 81 4.36 22.13 -16.42
C ALA A 81 3.14 22.09 -15.47
N LYS A 82 1.97 21.64 -15.96
CA LYS A 82 0.81 21.34 -15.09
C LYS A 82 1.01 20.05 -14.31
N LEU A 83 1.60 19.03 -14.93
CA LEU A 83 1.90 17.77 -14.25
C LEU A 83 3.02 17.95 -13.21
N GLN A 84 4.06 18.74 -13.49
CA GLN A 84 5.12 19.07 -12.53
C GLN A 84 4.59 19.88 -11.34
N ARG A 85 3.64 20.80 -11.55
CA ARG A 85 2.91 21.45 -10.45
C ARG A 85 1.98 20.52 -9.68
N ALA A 86 1.44 19.49 -10.33
CA ALA A 86 0.65 18.46 -9.67
C ALA A 86 1.53 17.40 -8.97
N ASN A 87 2.79 17.24 -9.39
CA ASN A 87 3.75 16.24 -8.93
C ASN A 87 4.81 16.84 -7.99
N ASP A 88 4.53 18.00 -7.41
CA ASP A 88 5.31 18.57 -6.32
C ASP A 88 5.19 17.62 -5.12
N ALA A 89 6.31 17.01 -4.72
CA ALA A 89 6.38 15.98 -3.68
C ALA A 89 5.86 16.47 -2.32
N SER A 90 5.74 17.79 -2.13
CA SER A 90 5.16 18.40 -0.93
C SER A 90 3.62 18.45 -0.92
N ILE A 91 2.94 18.24 -2.06
CA ILE A 91 1.48 18.46 -2.23
C ILE A 91 0.69 17.15 -2.41
N GLN A 92 1.30 16.06 -2.88
CA GLN A 92 0.61 14.76 -2.99
C GLN A 92 0.70 13.94 -1.70
N THR A 93 0.08 14.43 -0.62
CA THR A 93 -0.40 13.47 0.37
C THR A 93 -1.51 12.67 -0.30
N SER A 94 -1.32 11.36 -0.45
CA SER A 94 -2.39 10.48 -0.92
C SER A 94 -3.61 10.69 -0.02
N GLN A 95 -4.81 10.50 -0.56
CA GLN A 95 -6.02 10.44 0.28
C GLN A 95 -5.82 9.44 1.44
N PHE A 96 -5.03 8.40 1.22
CA PHE A 96 -4.59 7.45 2.23
C PHE A 96 -3.83 8.11 3.39
N THR A 97 -2.74 8.85 3.10
CA THR A 97 -1.91 9.49 4.14
C THR A 97 -2.65 10.67 4.80
N THR A 98 -3.48 11.39 4.05
CA THR A 98 -4.36 12.43 4.59
C THR A 98 -5.34 11.85 5.63
N LEU A 99 -5.99 10.73 5.30
CA LEU A 99 -6.90 10.05 6.22
C LEU A 99 -6.15 9.51 7.44
N LEU A 100 -4.96 8.94 7.25
CA LEU A 100 -4.12 8.45 8.33
C LEU A 100 -3.70 9.57 9.31
N HIS A 101 -3.27 10.72 8.78
CA HIS A 101 -2.92 11.91 9.58
C HIS A 101 -4.13 12.50 10.31
N SER A 102 -5.28 12.56 9.64
CA SER A 102 -6.54 13.02 10.27
C SER A 102 -6.98 12.08 11.40
N ALA A 103 -6.74 10.79 11.25
CA ALA A 103 -7.04 9.77 12.26
C ALA A 103 -6.03 9.79 13.42
N SER A 104 -4.77 10.18 13.15
CA SER A 104 -3.73 10.33 14.17
C SER A 104 -3.81 11.64 14.96
N SER A 105 -4.59 12.62 14.49
CA SER A 105 -4.80 13.87 15.23
C SER A 105 -5.44 13.57 16.59
N SER A 106 -4.85 14.09 17.67
CA SER A 106 -5.11 13.80 19.10
C SER A 106 -6.59 13.62 19.53
N ALA A 107 -7.53 14.23 18.82
CA ALA A 107 -8.97 14.07 19.03
C ALA A 107 -9.47 12.64 18.74
N ASN A 108 -8.97 11.96 17.69
CA ASN A 108 -9.42 10.62 17.28
C ASN A 108 -8.67 9.47 17.97
N GLN A 109 -7.50 9.75 18.56
CA GLN A 109 -6.75 8.74 19.33
C GLN A 109 -7.52 8.26 20.57
N LYS A 110 -8.39 9.12 21.14
CA LYS A 110 -9.25 8.77 22.28
C LYS A 110 -10.51 8.00 21.89
N THR A 111 -11.02 8.22 20.68
CA THR A 111 -12.22 7.52 20.18
C THR A 111 -11.87 6.19 19.50
N GLY A 112 -10.60 5.95 19.17
CA GLY A 112 -10.13 4.71 18.53
C GLY A 112 -10.75 4.47 17.15
N SER A 113 -11.38 5.49 16.58
CA SER A 113 -12.19 5.38 15.37
C SER A 113 -11.32 5.63 14.14
N TYR A 114 -10.67 4.57 13.67
CA TYR A 114 -10.01 4.54 12.35
C TYR A 114 -10.95 4.10 11.22
N GLU A 115 -12.27 4.05 11.47
CA GLU A 115 -13.25 3.49 10.54
C GLU A 115 -13.20 4.12 9.13
N PRO A 116 -13.12 5.46 8.97
CA PRO A 116 -13.08 6.07 7.63
C PRO A 116 -11.84 5.67 6.83
N PHE A 117 -10.70 5.52 7.52
CA PHE A 117 -9.46 5.03 6.93
C PHE A 117 -9.59 3.56 6.51
N ILE A 118 -10.14 2.71 7.39
CA ILE A 118 -10.32 1.28 7.11
C ILE A 118 -11.33 1.06 5.97
N GLU A 119 -12.41 1.83 5.90
CA GLU A 119 -13.38 1.78 4.82
C GLU A 119 -12.76 2.19 3.49
N TYR A 120 -11.99 3.28 3.48
CA TYR A 120 -11.21 3.68 2.31
C TYR A 120 -10.27 2.55 1.88
N PHE A 121 -9.52 1.97 2.82
CA PHE A 121 -8.55 0.93 2.53
C PHE A 121 -9.20 -0.38 2.01
N LYS A 122 -10.41 -0.71 2.47
CA LYS A 122 -11.24 -1.81 1.93
C LYS A 122 -11.72 -1.56 0.51
N SER A 123 -11.94 -0.30 0.13
CA SER A 123 -12.40 0.09 -1.20
C SER A 123 -11.30 0.00 -2.26
N LEU A 124 -10.03 -0.01 -1.85
CA LEU A 124 -8.89 0.00 -2.76
C LEU A 124 -8.69 -1.34 -3.49
N PRO A 125 -8.30 -1.30 -4.78
CA PRO A 125 -7.81 -2.47 -5.49
C PRO A 125 -6.50 -3.01 -4.86
N PRO A 126 -6.22 -4.33 -4.92
CA PRO A 126 -5.01 -4.90 -4.33
C PRO A 126 -3.70 -4.25 -4.80
N ALA A 127 -3.61 -3.87 -6.08
CA ALA A 127 -2.42 -3.20 -6.61
C ALA A 127 -2.22 -1.79 -6.05
N LYS A 128 -3.31 -1.04 -5.80
CA LYS A 128 -3.21 0.28 -5.18
C LYS A 128 -2.92 0.15 -3.69
N ALA A 129 -3.54 -0.79 -2.99
CA ALA A 129 -3.23 -1.05 -1.58
C ALA A 129 -1.76 -1.42 -1.34
N ASP A 130 -1.15 -2.24 -2.20
CA ASP A 130 0.28 -2.56 -2.13
C ASP A 130 1.16 -1.32 -2.35
N LEU A 131 0.82 -0.46 -3.32
CA LEU A 131 1.54 0.80 -3.55
C LEU A 131 1.46 1.75 -2.37
N GLU A 132 0.28 1.91 -1.77
CA GLU A 132 0.09 2.79 -0.60
C GLU A 132 0.87 2.27 0.62
N ILE A 133 0.91 0.95 0.83
CA ILE A 133 1.75 0.35 1.90
C ILE A 133 3.22 0.62 1.62
N ARG A 134 3.68 0.46 0.37
CA ARG A 134 5.08 0.69 -0.03
C ARG A 134 5.49 2.16 0.01
N SER A 135 4.55 3.08 -0.14
CA SER A 135 4.81 4.52 -0.12
C SER A 135 4.75 5.16 1.26
N LEU A 136 4.47 4.37 2.32
CA LEU A 136 4.48 4.89 3.70
C LEU A 136 5.87 5.44 4.05
N ASP A 137 5.93 6.69 4.47
CA ASP A 137 7.17 7.34 4.88
C ASP A 137 7.44 7.08 6.37
N PRO A 138 8.66 6.64 6.77
CA PRO A 138 9.08 6.64 8.17
C PRO A 138 9.12 8.06 8.79
N GLY A 139 8.92 9.12 8.00
CA GLY A 139 8.95 10.51 8.48
C GLY A 139 10.35 11.11 8.48
N LEU A 140 11.31 10.45 7.83
CA LEU A 140 12.72 10.88 7.76
C LEU A 140 12.98 11.89 6.64
N LEU A 141 12.12 11.95 5.63
CA LEU A 141 12.29 12.81 4.45
C LEU A 141 11.48 14.10 4.52
N SER A 142 10.37 14.08 5.24
CA SER A 142 9.51 15.23 5.42
C SER A 142 9.90 15.91 6.73
N GLY A 143 10.48 17.11 6.68
CA GLY A 143 10.89 17.92 7.85
C GLY A 143 9.75 18.34 8.81
N LYS A 144 8.62 17.62 8.80
CA LYS A 144 7.58 17.61 9.82
C LYS A 144 7.81 16.41 10.76
N HIS A 145 8.61 16.66 11.80
CA HIS A 145 9.04 15.73 12.86
C HIS A 145 7.94 14.95 13.63
N ASP A 146 6.66 15.20 13.39
CA ASP A 146 5.59 14.74 14.30
C ASP A 146 4.73 13.58 13.76
N SER A 147 4.93 13.13 12.53
CA SER A 147 4.05 12.14 11.90
C SER A 147 4.80 10.97 11.28
N ASN A 148 5.24 10.02 12.11
CA ASN A 148 5.69 8.71 11.64
C ASN A 148 4.49 7.92 11.09
N GLU A 149 4.29 7.94 9.77
CA GLU A 149 3.13 7.28 9.13
C GLU A 149 3.11 5.78 9.39
N LEU A 150 4.28 5.13 9.46
CA LEU A 150 4.42 3.72 9.82
C LEU A 150 3.83 3.41 11.20
N VAL A 151 4.15 4.23 12.20
CA VAL A 151 3.65 4.06 13.58
C VAL A 151 2.14 4.27 13.61
N GLN A 152 1.64 5.28 12.89
CA GLN A 152 0.21 5.57 12.80
C GLN A 152 -0.55 4.43 12.11
N PHE A 153 0.02 3.85 11.05
CA PHE A 153 -0.55 2.72 10.34
C PHE A 153 -0.65 1.48 11.24
N VAL A 154 0.42 1.15 11.98
CA VAL A 154 0.40 0.03 12.95
C VAL A 154 -0.64 0.29 14.04
N LYS A 155 -0.70 1.50 14.60
CA LYS A 155 -1.71 1.88 15.61
C LYS A 155 -3.14 1.75 15.07
N ALA A 156 -3.39 2.14 13.83
CA ALA A 156 -4.69 2.00 13.18
C ALA A 156 -5.10 0.52 13.04
N LEU A 157 -4.16 -0.35 12.63
CA LEU A 157 -4.39 -1.79 12.55
C LEU A 157 -4.64 -2.42 13.93
N THR A 158 -3.88 -2.02 14.95
CA THR A 158 -4.08 -2.47 16.35
C THR A 158 -5.45 -2.06 16.88
N ALA A 159 -5.86 -0.81 16.63
CA ALA A 159 -7.19 -0.34 17.02
C ALA A 159 -8.30 -1.13 16.32
N HIS A 160 -8.15 -1.43 15.02
CA HIS A 160 -9.12 -2.25 14.30
C HIS A 160 -9.18 -3.67 14.83
N LEU A 161 -8.03 -4.25 15.18
CA LEU A 161 -7.95 -5.58 15.78
C LEU A 161 -8.71 -5.67 17.12
N ARG A 162 -8.64 -4.62 17.94
CA ARG A 162 -9.42 -4.50 19.19
C ARG A 162 -10.94 -4.49 18.96
N THR A 163 -11.41 -4.02 17.79
CA THR A 163 -12.84 -4.07 17.43
C THR A 163 -13.30 -5.48 17.02
N LYS A 164 -12.38 -6.44 16.88
CA LYS A 164 -12.64 -7.85 16.51
C LYS A 164 -13.38 -7.99 15.19
N ARG A 165 -13.15 -7.10 14.22
CA ARG A 165 -13.71 -7.16 12.86
C ARG A 165 -12.60 -7.31 11.83
N ASP A 166 -12.93 -7.93 10.69
CA ASP A 166 -12.06 -8.06 9.50
C ASP A 166 -10.67 -8.64 9.79
N PHE A 167 -10.59 -9.66 10.64
CA PHE A 167 -9.32 -10.18 11.13
C PHE A 167 -8.37 -10.65 10.01
N GLU A 168 -8.89 -11.30 8.97
CA GLU A 168 -8.08 -11.76 7.85
C GLU A 168 -7.51 -10.61 7.03
N LEU A 169 -8.24 -9.50 6.94
CA LEU A 169 -7.82 -8.31 6.20
C LEU A 169 -6.69 -7.59 6.94
N VAL A 170 -6.85 -7.39 8.25
CA VAL A 170 -5.80 -6.81 9.12
C VAL A 170 -4.53 -7.64 9.05
N ASN A 171 -4.65 -8.96 9.11
CA ASN A 171 -3.49 -9.86 9.02
C ASN A 171 -2.82 -9.82 7.64
N ALA A 172 -3.60 -9.78 6.56
CA ALA A 172 -3.06 -9.67 5.21
C ALA A 172 -2.32 -8.33 5.02
N TRP A 173 -2.89 -7.23 5.51
CA TRP A 173 -2.26 -5.90 5.48
C TRP A 173 -0.98 -5.85 6.31
N MET A 174 -1.00 -6.39 7.53
CA MET A 174 0.19 -6.44 8.38
C MET A 174 1.28 -7.33 7.78
N ALA A 175 0.93 -8.46 7.18
CA ALA A 175 1.91 -9.34 6.53
C ALA A 175 2.62 -8.65 5.36
N VAL A 176 1.89 -7.89 4.54
CA VAL A 176 2.48 -7.11 3.43
C VAL A 176 3.32 -5.97 3.97
N PHE A 177 2.85 -5.27 5.01
CA PHE A 177 3.61 -4.23 5.68
C PHE A 177 4.95 -4.74 6.21
N LEU A 178 4.97 -5.85 6.95
CA LEU A 178 6.21 -6.44 7.49
C LEU A 178 7.13 -7.00 6.40
N ARG A 179 6.58 -7.45 5.26
CA ARG A 179 7.40 -7.88 4.13
C ARG A 179 8.11 -6.71 3.45
N VAL A 180 7.46 -5.56 3.39
CA VAL A 180 7.98 -4.37 2.70
C VAL A 180 8.90 -3.56 3.60
N HIS A 181 8.50 -3.33 4.86
CA HIS A 181 9.20 -2.48 5.83
C HIS A 181 9.98 -3.29 6.87
N GLY A 182 10.19 -4.58 6.62
CA GLY A 182 10.90 -5.47 7.54
C GLY A 182 12.38 -5.12 7.71
N ASP A 183 12.97 -4.47 6.71
CA ASP A 183 14.31 -3.89 6.75
C ASP A 183 14.39 -2.68 7.70
N VAL A 184 13.40 -1.79 7.68
CA VAL A 184 13.30 -0.62 8.56
C VAL A 184 13.07 -1.04 10.02
N VAL A 185 12.33 -2.12 10.25
CA VAL A 185 12.07 -2.69 11.58
C VAL A 185 13.25 -3.52 12.09
N GLY A 186 14.01 -4.13 11.17
CA GLY A 186 15.14 -5.00 11.43
C GLY A 186 16.23 -4.30 12.26
N ASP A 187 16.92 -5.10 13.06
CA ASP A 187 18.03 -4.61 13.87
C ASP A 187 19.21 -4.28 12.95
N VAL A 188 19.66 -3.03 12.96
CA VAL A 188 21.00 -2.69 12.50
C VAL A 188 21.97 -3.18 13.58
N SER A 189 22.02 -4.50 13.79
CA SER A 189 22.80 -5.16 14.84
C SER A 189 24.28 -5.25 14.48
N GLY A 190 24.87 -4.22 13.87
CA GLY A 190 26.27 -4.29 13.46
C GLY A 190 26.74 -3.12 12.65
N GLN A 191 26.84 -1.94 13.26
CA GLN A 191 28.01 -1.08 13.14
C GLN A 191 27.90 -0.01 14.23
N ASN A 192 28.47 -0.29 15.42
CA ASN A 192 28.85 0.77 16.35
C ASN A 192 30.02 1.53 15.70
N ASP A 193 29.74 2.35 14.69
CA ASP A 193 30.67 3.42 14.33
C ASP A 193 30.35 4.58 15.26
N GLU A 194 31.24 4.80 16.24
CA GLU A 194 31.15 5.80 17.31
C GLU A 194 31.22 7.26 16.81
N ASN A 195 30.91 7.52 15.54
CA ASN A 195 30.78 8.85 14.96
C ASN A 195 29.30 9.12 14.63
N GLY A 196 28.50 9.34 15.67
CA GLY A 196 27.09 9.69 15.54
C GLY A 196 26.92 11.03 14.83
N ASN A 197 26.43 10.98 13.59
CA ASN A 197 25.88 12.13 12.89
C ASN A 197 24.46 12.40 13.45
N ASP A 198 24.04 13.65 13.59
CA ASP A 198 22.73 14.01 14.19
C ASP A 198 21.53 13.28 13.53
N GLY A 199 21.63 12.93 12.24
CA GLY A 199 20.60 12.17 11.52
C GLY A 199 20.42 10.71 11.96
N ASP A 200 21.43 10.08 12.58
CA ASP A 200 21.35 8.69 13.02
C ASP A 200 20.54 8.54 14.32
N MET A 201 20.50 9.59 15.15
CA MET A 201 19.75 9.61 16.41
C MET A 201 18.23 9.69 16.18
N GLU A 202 17.79 10.45 15.18
CA GLU A 202 16.36 10.59 14.83
C GLU A 202 15.81 9.32 14.19
N ALA A 203 16.61 8.70 13.30
CA ALA A 203 16.28 7.41 12.71
C ALA A 203 16.07 6.34 13.79
N GLU A 204 16.89 6.33 14.85
CA GLU A 204 16.73 5.37 15.94
C GLU A 204 15.50 5.64 16.81
N SER A 205 15.16 6.92 17.05
CA SER A 205 13.94 7.31 17.74
C SER A 205 12.67 6.85 17.01
N THR A 206 12.63 6.98 15.67
CA THR A 206 11.48 6.51 14.88
C THR A 206 11.36 4.97 14.88
N ARG A 207 12.48 4.25 14.81
CA ARG A 207 12.52 2.78 14.89
C ARG A 207 12.05 2.27 16.24
N THR A 208 12.50 2.87 17.33
CA THR A 208 12.10 2.48 18.69
C THR A 208 10.60 2.68 18.91
N ALA A 209 10.03 3.81 18.46
CA ALA A 209 8.59 4.05 18.50
C ALA A 209 7.78 3.03 17.67
N LEU A 210 8.30 2.61 16.51
CA LEU A 210 7.69 1.57 15.67
C LEU A 210 7.74 0.20 16.36
N ARG A 211 8.85 -0.15 17.00
CA ARG A 211 9.01 -1.40 17.77
C ARG A 211 8.02 -1.48 18.93
N GLU A 212 7.81 -0.38 19.65
CA GLU A 212 6.81 -0.30 20.72
C GLU A 212 5.40 -0.55 20.17
N ALA A 213 5.02 0.14 19.08
CA ALA A 213 3.71 -0.03 18.45
C ALA A 213 3.49 -1.46 17.92
N LEU A 214 4.53 -2.08 17.36
CA LEU A 214 4.51 -3.49 16.93
C LEU A 214 4.40 -4.45 18.12
N GLY A 215 5.00 -4.11 19.26
CA GLY A 215 4.85 -4.85 20.52
C GLY A 215 3.41 -4.88 21.01
N GLU A 216 2.73 -3.72 21.01
CA GLU A 216 1.31 -3.63 21.34
C GLU A 216 0.44 -4.45 20.37
N TRP A 217 0.70 -4.33 19.06
CA TRP A 217 0.00 -5.10 18.04
C TRP A 217 0.15 -6.60 18.25
N LYS A 218 1.40 -7.06 18.49
CA LYS A 218 1.72 -8.47 18.71
C LYS A 218 0.97 -9.05 19.90
N ALA A 219 0.89 -8.32 21.01
CA ALA A 219 0.16 -8.78 22.20
C ALA A 219 -1.34 -8.99 21.95
N GLU A 220 -1.98 -8.07 21.21
CA GLU A 220 -3.40 -8.20 20.83
C GLU A 220 -3.60 -9.34 19.82
N GLN A 221 -2.68 -9.47 18.86
CA GLN A 221 -2.70 -10.53 17.85
C GLN A 221 -2.52 -11.93 18.45
N GLU A 222 -1.60 -12.11 19.40
CA GLU A 222 -1.41 -13.39 20.08
C GLU A 222 -2.63 -13.77 20.91
N ARG A 223 -3.25 -12.80 21.59
CA ARG A 223 -4.46 -13.00 22.38
C ARG A 223 -5.61 -13.53 21.51
N GLU A 224 -5.92 -12.84 20.41
CA GLU A 224 -7.00 -13.28 19.52
C GLU A 224 -6.61 -14.50 18.70
N GLY A 225 -5.35 -14.60 18.27
CA GLY A 225 -4.82 -15.75 17.54
C GLY A 225 -4.91 -17.05 18.33
N LYS A 226 -4.52 -17.04 19.61
CA LYS A 226 -4.61 -18.20 20.51
C LYS A 226 -6.06 -18.65 20.70
N ARG A 227 -6.97 -17.70 20.96
CA ARG A 227 -8.41 -17.96 21.11
C ARG A 227 -9.01 -18.64 19.88
N LEU A 228 -8.65 -18.19 18.68
CA LEU A 228 -9.14 -18.79 17.43
C LEU A 228 -8.49 -20.14 17.14
N ALA A 229 -7.18 -20.26 17.39
CA ALA A 229 -6.44 -21.49 17.17
C ALA A 229 -6.96 -22.62 18.06
N GLU A 230 -7.28 -22.32 19.32
CA GLU A 230 -7.92 -23.28 20.24
C GLU A 230 -9.30 -23.71 19.73
N LEU A 231 -10.16 -22.77 19.33
CA LEU A 231 -11.50 -23.08 18.85
C LEU A 231 -11.48 -23.89 17.53
N VAL A 232 -10.69 -23.45 16.56
CA VAL A 232 -10.55 -24.15 15.27
C VAL A 232 -9.85 -25.49 15.45
N GLY A 233 -8.84 -25.56 16.32
CA GLY A 233 -8.13 -26.78 16.66
C GLY A 233 -9.03 -27.82 17.31
N TYR A 234 -9.86 -27.42 18.28
CA TYR A 234 -10.84 -28.29 18.93
C TYR A 234 -11.87 -28.82 17.93
N CYS A 235 -12.50 -27.94 17.15
CA CYS A 235 -13.49 -28.34 16.14
C CYS A 235 -12.87 -29.26 15.07
N ARG A 236 -11.67 -28.94 14.57
CA ARG A 236 -10.98 -29.76 13.58
C ARG A 236 -10.55 -31.11 14.16
N GLY A 237 -10.10 -31.14 15.41
CA GLY A 237 -9.69 -32.36 16.11
C GLY A 237 -10.86 -33.33 16.28
N ILE A 238 -12.00 -32.84 16.76
CA ILE A 238 -13.21 -33.66 16.93
C ILE A 238 -13.76 -34.11 15.59
N VAL A 239 -13.88 -33.22 14.61
CA VAL A 239 -14.35 -33.61 13.26
C VAL A 239 -13.38 -34.63 12.63
N GLY A 240 -12.07 -34.46 12.83
CA GLY A 240 -11.06 -35.43 12.41
C GLY A 240 -11.27 -36.80 13.05
N PHE A 241 -11.43 -36.84 14.37
CA PHE A 241 -11.70 -38.06 15.12
C PHE A 241 -13.01 -38.76 14.70
N LEU A 242 -14.08 -37.99 14.53
CA LEU A 242 -15.38 -38.53 14.06
C LEU A 242 -15.32 -39.05 12.63
N ARG A 243 -14.42 -38.51 11.80
CA ARG A 243 -14.22 -38.98 10.42
C ARG A 243 -13.28 -40.18 10.32
N SER A 244 -12.35 -40.36 11.25
CA SER A 244 -11.41 -41.49 11.27
C SER A 244 -11.95 -42.72 11.99
N THR A 245 -13.06 -42.60 12.70
CA THR A 245 -13.74 -43.68 13.44
C THR A 245 -14.78 -44.43 12.59
N ARG A 246 -14.84 -44.15 11.29
CA ARG A 246 -15.48 -44.97 10.25
C ARG A 246 -14.42 -45.57 9.34
#